data_AF-A0A139ALU6-F1
#
_entry.id   AF-A0A139ALU6-F1
#
_cell.length_a   1.000
_cell.length_b   1.000
_cell.length_c   1.000
_cell.angle_alpha   90.00
_cell.angle_beta   90.00
_cell.angle_gamma   90.00
#
_symmetry.space_group_name_H-M   'P 1'
#
loop_
_entity.id
_entity.type
_entity.pdbx_description
1 polymer ?
#
loop_
_entity_poly.entity_id
_entity_poly.type
_entity_poly.pdbx_seq_one_letter_code
_entity_poly.pdbx_strand_id
1 'polypeptide(L)'
;MPNLYLFRNVLTSKVLLSTNYILKPHLYKQIGEHWPSHSIRPDHWVPFVVLTGIPSLDLAKHLQELVLSRKPAPPLPIASYRYPIYKVPSRMLLESEGKTATEGEEQPILSIRPYAVPDDIRDRVSHLCEVLNEHGEGLKKANDKALARMTGATKNARVETNQSTTVAGAYPPSLYWERDEFRTVVAERQLFWPDWMSHYKLLLKRGRFPIDLPGYDSRRLVDKYEEDPTDLMGFKSRRFKREVRRQDSKTLAAPSEEMIRASRVTKMSKRMNKDWIYRV
;
A
#
# COMPACT_ATOMS: atom_id res chain seq x y z
N MET A 1 10.28 9.02 -9.41
CA MET A 1 9.51 8.59 -10.60
C MET A 1 8.17 8.06 -10.13
N PRO A 2 7.07 8.36 -10.84
CA PRO A 2 5.77 7.81 -10.51
C PRO A 2 5.75 6.31 -10.79
N ASN A 3 5.15 5.57 -9.87
CA ASN A 3 4.90 4.13 -9.98
C ASN A 3 3.39 3.91 -9.88
N LEU A 4 2.89 2.85 -10.51
CA LEU A 4 1.51 2.42 -10.34
C LEU A 4 1.50 1.14 -9.52
N TYR A 5 0.88 1.19 -8.34
CA TYR A 5 0.80 0.11 -7.38
C TYR A 5 -0.58 -0.54 -7.44
N LEU A 6 -0.61 -1.87 -7.54
CA LEU A 6 -1.80 -2.69 -7.34
C LEU A 6 -1.67 -3.37 -5.98
N PHE A 7 -2.59 -3.06 -5.08
CA PHE A 7 -2.67 -3.63 -3.75
C PHE A 7 -3.78 -4.65 -3.69
N ARG A 8 -3.53 -5.79 -3.05
CA ARG A 8 -4.57 -6.77 -2.74
C ARG A 8 -4.88 -6.70 -1.24
N ASN A 9 -6.16 -6.85 -0.92
CA ASN A 9 -6.58 -7.06 0.44
C ASN A 9 -6.29 -8.52 0.83
N VAL A 10 -5.54 -8.75 1.89
CA VAL A 10 -5.17 -10.11 2.34
C VAL A 10 -6.39 -10.92 2.78
N LEU A 11 -7.46 -10.27 3.24
CA LEU A 11 -8.67 -10.92 3.75
C LEU A 11 -9.76 -11.08 2.68
N THR A 12 -9.98 -10.05 1.87
CA THR A 12 -11.09 -10.03 0.90
C THR A 12 -10.66 -10.30 -0.53
N SER A 13 -9.35 -10.37 -0.79
CA SER A 13 -8.76 -10.46 -2.14
C SER A 13 -9.15 -9.34 -3.10
N LYS A 14 -9.78 -8.27 -2.60
CA LYS A 14 -10.11 -7.08 -3.38
C LYS A 14 -8.87 -6.34 -3.82
N VAL A 15 -8.91 -5.72 -4.99
CA VAL A 15 -7.77 -4.98 -5.55
C VAL A 15 -8.01 -3.47 -5.49
N LEU A 16 -6.97 -2.73 -5.06
CA LEU A 16 -6.90 -1.28 -5.12
C LEU A 16 -5.75 -0.84 -6.01
N LEU A 17 -5.99 0.23 -6.77
CA LEU A 17 -4.98 0.88 -7.59
C LEU A 17 -4.62 2.23 -7.01
N SER A 18 -3.32 2.53 -6.96
CA SER A 18 -2.81 3.82 -6.48
C SER A 18 -1.50 4.19 -7.17
N THR A 19 -1.34 5.47 -7.49
CA THR A 19 -0.05 6.05 -7.90
C THR A 19 0.90 6.32 -6.73
N ASN A 20 0.38 6.21 -5.50
CA ASN A 20 1.14 6.42 -4.27
C ASN A 20 1.15 5.14 -3.44
N TYR A 21 2.28 4.85 -2.81
CA TYR A 21 2.34 3.72 -1.89
C TYR A 21 1.44 3.91 -0.65
N ILE A 22 1.35 5.15 -0.16
CA ILE A 22 0.48 5.50 0.97
C ILE A 22 -0.97 5.57 0.49
N LEU A 23 -1.78 4.60 0.93
CA LEU A 23 -3.19 4.51 0.56
C LEU A 23 -4.00 5.62 1.23
N LYS A 24 -4.76 6.36 0.42
CA LYS A 24 -5.63 7.45 0.88
C LYS A 24 -7.07 6.96 1.01
N PRO A 25 -7.88 7.43 1.99
CA PRO A 25 -9.24 6.94 2.22
C PRO A 25 -10.18 7.01 1.01
N HIS A 26 -10.00 7.99 0.12
CA HIS A 26 -10.85 8.13 -1.08
C HIS A 26 -10.69 6.97 -2.08
N LEU A 27 -9.63 6.16 -1.97
CA LEU A 27 -9.42 4.99 -2.82
C LEU A 27 -10.49 3.91 -2.60
N TYR A 28 -11.18 3.90 -1.45
CA TYR A 28 -12.30 2.97 -1.21
C TYR A 28 -13.45 3.09 -2.21
N LYS A 29 -13.59 4.24 -2.87
CA LYS A 29 -14.56 4.42 -3.96
C LYS A 29 -14.38 3.39 -5.08
N GLN A 30 -13.16 2.85 -5.26
CA GLN A 30 -12.86 1.83 -6.27
C GLN A 30 -13.51 0.47 -5.99
N ILE A 31 -13.74 0.13 -4.70
CA ILE A 31 -14.29 -1.18 -4.29
C ILE A 31 -15.82 -1.12 -4.14
N GLY A 32 -16.39 0.10 -4.10
CA GLY A 32 -17.83 0.30 -3.87
C GLY A 32 -18.27 0.15 -2.41
N GLU A 33 -17.36 -0.19 -1.49
CA GLU A 33 -17.63 -0.39 -0.06
C GLU A 33 -17.33 0.87 0.78
N HIS A 34 -17.82 2.03 0.34
CA HIS A 34 -17.59 3.28 1.07
C HIS A 34 -18.54 3.40 2.26
N TRP A 35 -18.16 2.77 3.38
CA TRP A 35 -18.73 3.11 4.68
C TRP A 35 -17.97 4.32 5.25
N PRO A 36 -18.65 5.43 5.61
CA PRO A 36 -18.00 6.65 6.10
C PRO A 36 -17.08 6.46 7.31
N SER A 37 -17.26 5.37 8.06
CA SER A 37 -16.50 5.03 9.26
C SER A 37 -15.27 4.17 9.02
N HIS A 38 -15.09 3.60 7.82
CA HIS A 38 -14.03 2.62 7.58
C HIS A 38 -12.75 3.32 7.11
N SER A 39 -11.72 3.27 7.95
CA SER A 39 -10.36 3.70 7.59
C SER A 39 -9.63 2.57 6.88
N ILE A 40 -8.78 2.91 5.91
CA ILE A 40 -7.87 1.95 5.29
C ILE A 40 -6.95 1.44 6.38
N ARG A 41 -7.07 0.15 6.67
CA ARG A 41 -6.16 -0.60 7.54
C ARG A 41 -4.93 -0.98 6.72
N PRO A 42 -3.80 -0.25 6.82
CA PRO A 42 -2.65 -0.47 5.94
C PRO A 42 -2.09 -1.90 6.06
N ASP A 43 -2.34 -2.54 7.20
CA ASP A 43 -1.92 -3.89 7.50
C ASP A 43 -2.65 -4.98 6.70
N HIS A 44 -3.82 -4.67 6.16
CA HIS A 44 -4.60 -5.59 5.32
C HIS A 44 -4.27 -5.46 3.84
N TRP A 45 -3.48 -4.46 3.43
CA TRP A 45 -3.20 -4.17 2.03
C TRP A 45 -1.73 -4.45 1.71
N VAL A 46 -1.50 -5.35 0.76
CA VAL A 46 -0.16 -5.75 0.34
C VAL A 46 -0.02 -5.43 -1.14
N PRO A 47 1.06 -4.73 -1.57
CA PRO A 47 1.34 -4.55 -2.98
C PRO A 47 1.66 -5.92 -3.59
N PHE A 48 0.93 -6.30 -4.63
CA PHE A 48 1.18 -7.58 -5.31
C PHE A 48 1.71 -7.39 -6.74
N VAL A 49 1.43 -6.24 -7.36
CA VAL A 49 2.02 -5.82 -8.64
C VAL A 49 2.44 -4.36 -8.56
N VAL A 50 3.61 -4.04 -9.09
CA VAL A 50 4.07 -2.66 -9.24
C VAL A 50 4.60 -2.42 -10.65
N LEU A 51 4.03 -1.42 -11.33
CA LEU A 51 4.53 -0.91 -12.60
C LEU A 51 5.45 0.28 -12.35
N THR A 52 6.71 0.15 -12.75
CA THR A 52 7.74 1.19 -12.65
C THR A 52 8.13 1.70 -14.04
N GLY A 53 8.98 2.73 -14.08
CA GLY A 53 9.48 3.30 -15.34
C GLY A 53 8.47 4.21 -16.05
N ILE A 54 7.51 4.76 -15.31
CA ILE A 54 6.54 5.71 -15.87
C ILE A 54 7.18 7.10 -15.90
N PRO A 55 7.27 7.78 -17.07
CA PRO A 55 7.99 9.04 -17.20
C PRO A 55 7.25 10.24 -16.60
N SER A 56 5.91 10.19 -16.53
CA SER A 56 5.08 11.29 -16.04
C SER A 56 4.00 10.81 -15.08
N LEU A 57 3.69 11.64 -14.07
CA LEU A 57 2.64 11.35 -13.09
C LEU A 57 1.26 11.36 -13.75
N ASP A 58 1.06 12.19 -14.76
CA ASP A 58 -0.20 12.28 -15.49
C ASP A 58 -0.47 11.02 -16.29
N LEU A 59 0.57 10.43 -16.89
CA LEU A 59 0.47 9.14 -17.56
C LEU A 59 0.16 8.02 -16.56
N ALA A 60 0.77 8.04 -15.37
CA ALA A 60 0.46 7.05 -14.33
C ALA A 60 -1.01 7.13 -13.86
N LYS A 61 -1.55 8.35 -13.72
CA LYS A 61 -2.97 8.58 -13.40
C LYS A 61 -3.88 8.15 -14.54
N HIS A 62 -3.53 8.46 -15.78
CA HIS A 62 -4.29 8.06 -16.96
C HIS A 62 -4.37 6.53 -17.07
N LEU A 63 -3.24 5.83 -16.90
CA LEU A 63 -3.21 4.36 -16.85
C LEU A 63 -4.06 3.83 -15.68
N GLN A 64 -3.98 4.46 -14.50
CA GLN A 64 -4.83 4.10 -13.37
C GLN A 64 -6.32 4.22 -13.72
N GLU A 65 -6.75 5.29 -14.38
CA GLU A 65 -8.13 5.51 -14.82
C GLU A 65 -8.58 4.49 -15.86
N LEU A 66 -7.73 4.18 -16.85
CA LEU A 66 -8.01 3.15 -17.86
C LEU A 66 -8.21 1.78 -17.23
N VAL A 67 -7.38 1.41 -16.25
CA VAL A 67 -7.51 0.12 -15.54
C VAL A 67 -8.73 0.09 -14.62
N LEU A 68 -9.15 1.24 -14.09
CA LEU A 68 -10.35 1.37 -13.26
C LEU A 68 -11.64 1.46 -14.07
N SER A 69 -11.58 1.88 -15.34
CA SER A 69 -12.76 2.07 -16.20
C SER A 69 -13.57 0.79 -16.41
N ARG A 70 -12.91 -0.38 -16.36
CA ARG A 70 -13.57 -1.68 -16.35
C ARG A 70 -14.27 -1.88 -15.02
N LYS A 71 -15.60 -1.87 -15.09
CA LYS A 71 -16.44 -2.30 -13.97
C LYS A 71 -16.05 -3.74 -13.62
N PRO A 72 -15.75 -4.04 -12.33
CA PRO A 72 -15.53 -5.41 -11.93
C PRO A 72 -16.78 -6.23 -12.26
N ALA A 73 -16.59 -7.51 -12.57
CA ALA A 73 -17.72 -8.43 -12.69
C ALA A 73 -18.58 -8.31 -11.42
N PRO A 74 -19.92 -8.33 -11.54
CA PRO A 74 -20.79 -8.23 -10.38
C PRO A 74 -20.35 -9.29 -9.35
N PRO A 75 -20.17 -8.91 -8.07
CA PRO A 75 -19.70 -9.86 -7.08
C PRO A 75 -20.66 -11.03 -7.05
N LEU A 76 -20.13 -12.25 -7.12
CA LEU A 76 -20.92 -13.44 -6.83
C LEU A 76 -21.55 -13.24 -5.44
N PRO A 77 -22.82 -13.63 -5.25
CA PRO A 77 -23.53 -13.40 -4.00
C PRO A 77 -22.67 -13.86 -2.81
N ILE A 78 -22.60 -12.99 -1.79
CA ILE A 78 -21.73 -13.06 -0.60
C ILE A 78 -21.81 -14.42 0.11
N ALA A 79 -22.89 -15.19 -0.10
CA ALA A 79 -23.05 -16.56 0.38
C ALA A 79 -21.89 -17.52 0.02
N SER A 80 -21.08 -17.20 -0.99
CA SER A 80 -19.93 -18.00 -1.43
C SER A 80 -18.62 -17.72 -0.68
N TYR A 81 -18.45 -16.54 -0.06
CA TYR A 81 -17.31 -16.23 0.81
C TYR A 81 -17.56 -16.72 2.23
N ARG A 82 -17.96 -17.99 2.37
CA ARG A 82 -17.59 -18.68 3.60
C ARG A 82 -16.08 -18.81 3.50
N TYR A 83 -15.36 -18.07 4.35
CA TYR A 83 -14.02 -18.51 4.75
C TYR A 83 -14.11 -20.03 4.90
N PRO A 84 -13.17 -20.82 4.36
CA PRO A 84 -13.02 -22.16 4.87
C PRO A 84 -12.71 -21.96 6.34
N ILE A 85 -13.77 -21.92 7.15
CA ILE A 85 -13.74 -22.36 8.52
C ILE A 85 -13.24 -23.77 8.29
N TYR A 86 -11.93 -23.95 8.39
CA TYR A 86 -11.36 -25.26 8.57
C TYR A 86 -12.25 -25.80 9.66
N LYS A 87 -13.13 -26.75 9.30
CA LYS A 87 -13.83 -27.53 10.29
C LYS A 87 -12.68 -28.29 10.92
N VAL A 88 -12.00 -27.64 11.87
CA VAL A 88 -11.06 -28.28 12.75
C VAL A 88 -11.91 -29.40 13.30
N PRO A 89 -11.64 -30.66 12.92
CA PRO A 89 -12.46 -31.74 13.40
C PRO A 89 -12.43 -31.60 14.92
N SER A 90 -13.58 -31.38 15.56
CA SER A 90 -13.67 -31.21 17.03
C SER A 90 -13.24 -32.47 17.81
N ARG A 91 -12.53 -33.40 17.16
CA ARG A 91 -12.03 -34.67 17.66
C ARG A 91 -10.53 -34.69 17.98
N MET A 92 -9.78 -33.60 17.79
CA MET A 92 -8.39 -33.55 18.30
C MET A 92 -8.26 -33.15 19.78
N LEU A 93 -9.37 -33.25 20.52
CA LEU A 93 -9.44 -33.13 21.99
C LEU A 93 -9.81 -34.49 22.61
N LEU A 94 -9.27 -35.60 22.07
CA LEU A 94 -9.31 -36.90 22.72
C LEU A 94 -7.90 -37.30 23.16
N GLU A 95 -7.71 -37.23 24.48
CA GLU A 95 -7.10 -38.27 25.30
C GLU A 95 -5.78 -38.85 24.77
N SER A 96 -4.70 -38.14 25.08
CA SER A 96 -3.37 -38.72 25.14
C SER A 96 -3.26 -39.65 26.36
N GLU A 97 -3.85 -40.84 26.28
CA GLU A 97 -3.47 -41.94 27.16
C GLU A 97 -2.71 -43.00 26.38
N GLY A 98 -1.38 -42.96 26.57
CA GLY A 98 -0.48 -44.12 26.50
C GLY A 98 -0.54 -45.00 25.26
N LYS A 99 -0.01 -44.55 24.12
CA LYS A 99 0.47 -45.48 23.08
C LYS A 99 1.95 -45.25 22.80
N THR A 100 2.69 -46.28 23.16
CA THR A 100 4.13 -46.48 22.98
C THR A 100 4.55 -46.29 21.53
N ALA A 101 5.67 -45.59 21.35
CA ALA A 101 6.29 -45.26 20.08
C ALA A 101 6.59 -46.53 19.25
N THR A 102 5.87 -46.70 18.14
CA THR A 102 6.31 -47.53 17.02
C THR A 102 6.91 -46.60 15.97
N GLU A 103 8.19 -46.80 15.69
CA GLU A 103 8.99 -46.07 14.71
C GLU A 103 8.42 -46.26 13.30
N GLY A 104 8.25 -45.16 12.54
CA GLY A 104 8.12 -45.23 11.08
C GLY A 104 6.89 -44.61 10.43
N GLU A 105 6.05 -43.82 11.12
CA GLU A 105 4.99 -43.06 10.45
C GLU A 105 5.59 -41.86 9.70
N GLU A 106 5.87 -42.05 8.41
CA GLU A 106 6.13 -40.97 7.46
C GLU A 106 4.97 -39.97 7.54
N GLN A 107 5.24 -38.76 8.05
CA GLN A 107 4.23 -37.72 8.09
C GLN A 107 3.71 -37.49 6.66
N PRO A 108 2.38 -37.54 6.44
CA PRO A 108 1.83 -37.36 5.12
C PRO A 108 2.28 -36.00 4.61
N ILE A 109 3.07 -36.02 3.53
CA ILE A 109 3.49 -34.82 2.81
C ILE A 109 2.20 -34.07 2.48
N LEU A 110 1.95 -32.96 3.18
CA LEU A 110 0.77 -32.13 2.95
C LEU A 110 0.86 -31.68 1.50
N SER A 111 0.06 -32.28 0.61
CA SER A 111 0.08 -31.92 -0.80
C SER A 111 -0.21 -30.42 -0.87
N ILE A 112 0.80 -29.64 -1.27
CA ILE A 112 0.67 -28.20 -1.38
C ILE A 112 -0.32 -27.97 -2.52
N ARG A 113 -1.58 -27.67 -2.16
CA ARG A 113 -2.59 -27.36 -3.16
C ARG A 113 -2.09 -26.15 -3.96
N PRO A 114 -2.17 -26.19 -5.30
CA PRO A 114 -1.79 -25.04 -6.10
C PRO A 114 -2.60 -23.83 -5.65
N TYR A 115 -1.92 -22.70 -5.49
CA TYR A 115 -2.54 -21.48 -5.03
C TYR A 115 -3.54 -20.98 -6.09
N ALA A 116 -4.84 -21.02 -5.77
CA ALA A 116 -5.87 -20.50 -6.65
C ALA A 116 -5.86 -18.96 -6.60
N VAL A 117 -5.58 -18.32 -7.75
CA VAL A 117 -5.61 -16.86 -7.86
C VAL A 117 -7.05 -16.34 -7.74
N PRO A 118 -7.34 -15.39 -6.83
CA PRO A 118 -8.67 -14.80 -6.70
C PRO A 118 -9.15 -14.11 -7.97
N ASP A 119 -10.46 -14.17 -8.26
CA ASP A 119 -11.05 -13.62 -9.49
C ASP A 119 -10.81 -12.13 -9.69
N ASP A 120 -10.92 -11.32 -8.62
CA ASP A 120 -10.69 -9.87 -8.71
C ASP A 120 -9.23 -9.55 -9.09
N ILE A 121 -8.27 -10.36 -8.61
CA ILE A 121 -6.87 -10.27 -9.03
C ILE A 121 -6.75 -10.68 -10.50
N ARG A 122 -7.39 -11.79 -10.89
CA ARG A 122 -7.33 -12.28 -12.27
C ARG A 122 -7.85 -11.25 -13.27
N ASP A 123 -9.02 -10.67 -12.98
CA ASP A 123 -9.66 -9.66 -13.81
C ASP A 123 -8.80 -8.40 -13.93
N ARG A 124 -8.26 -7.90 -12.81
CA ARG A 124 -7.46 -6.67 -12.82
C ARG A 124 -6.12 -6.84 -13.51
N VAL A 125 -5.46 -7.99 -13.35
CA VAL A 125 -4.20 -8.27 -14.04
C VAL A 125 -4.40 -8.44 -15.54
N SER A 126 -5.45 -9.17 -15.94
CA SER A 126 -5.79 -9.33 -17.37
C SER A 126 -6.11 -7.99 -18.01
N HIS A 127 -6.91 -7.16 -17.34
CA HIS A 127 -7.25 -5.83 -17.81
C HIS A 127 -6.05 -4.88 -17.86
N LEU A 128 -5.13 -4.98 -16.89
CA LEU A 128 -3.87 -4.24 -16.94
C LEU A 128 -3.07 -4.62 -18.20
N CYS A 129 -3.01 -5.91 -18.55
CA CYS A 129 -2.34 -6.37 -19.77
C CYS A 129 -2.98 -5.81 -21.04
N GLU A 130 -4.32 -5.85 -21.14
CA GLU A 130 -5.07 -5.25 -22.26
C GLU A 130 -4.76 -3.76 -22.42
N VAL A 131 -4.85 -2.99 -21.33
CA VAL A 131 -4.55 -1.55 -21.31
C VAL A 131 -3.10 -1.27 -21.73
N LEU A 132 -2.14 -2.10 -21.32
CA LEU A 132 -0.74 -1.93 -21.70
C LEU A 132 -0.49 -2.31 -23.16
N ASN A 133 -1.21 -3.28 -23.72
CA ASN A 133 -1.14 -3.59 -25.14
C ASN A 133 -1.73 -2.46 -26.00
N GLU A 134 -2.87 -1.90 -25.59
CA GLU A 134 -3.57 -0.85 -26.34
C GLU A 134 -2.88 0.52 -26.24
N HIS A 135 -2.42 0.90 -25.03
CA HIS A 135 -1.94 2.25 -24.74
C HIS A 135 -0.45 2.32 -24.37
N GLY A 136 0.24 1.18 -24.23
CA GLY A 136 1.62 1.14 -23.77
C GLY A 136 2.65 1.60 -24.81
N GLU A 137 2.31 1.67 -26.09
CA GLU A 137 3.19 2.28 -27.11
C GLU A 137 3.52 3.75 -26.79
N GLY A 138 2.57 4.50 -26.22
CA GLY A 138 2.80 5.86 -25.74
C GLY A 138 3.79 5.90 -24.57
N LEU A 139 3.70 4.92 -23.66
CA LEU A 139 4.61 4.76 -22.53
C LEU A 139 6.04 4.44 -23.01
N LYS A 140 6.17 3.50 -23.96
CA LYS A 140 7.44 3.12 -24.58
C LYS A 140 8.11 4.32 -25.26
N LYS A 141 7.40 4.99 -26.17
CA LYS A 141 7.93 6.18 -26.88
C LYS A 141 8.33 7.30 -25.93
N ALA A 142 7.55 7.55 -24.88
CA ALA A 142 7.87 8.57 -23.89
C ALA A 142 9.13 8.20 -23.09
N ASN A 143 9.30 6.92 -22.74
CA ASN A 143 10.48 6.43 -22.06
C ASN A 143 11.73 6.46 -22.97
N ASP A 144 11.62 6.02 -24.22
CA ASP A 144 12.71 6.05 -25.21
C ASP A 144 13.18 7.49 -25.46
N LYS A 145 12.25 8.45 -25.55
CA LYS A 145 12.56 9.88 -25.65
C LYS A 145 13.27 10.40 -24.39
N ALA A 146 12.85 9.96 -23.21
CA ALA A 146 13.52 10.33 -21.96
C ALA A 146 14.95 9.74 -21.90
N LEU A 147 15.11 8.49 -22.30
CA LEU A 147 16.40 7.81 -22.37
C LEU A 147 17.35 8.46 -23.38
N ALA A 148 16.86 8.78 -24.58
CA ALA A 148 17.63 9.47 -25.62
C ALA A 148 18.10 10.87 -25.19
N ARG A 149 17.30 11.59 -24.39
CA ARG A 149 17.70 12.89 -23.82
C ARG A 149 18.86 12.74 -22.83
N MET A 150 18.89 11.67 -22.04
CA MET A 150 19.99 11.41 -21.11
C MET A 150 21.28 10.98 -21.84
N THR A 151 21.17 10.16 -22.88
CA THR A 151 22.34 9.68 -23.63
C THR A 151 22.86 10.70 -24.64
N GLY A 152 22.02 11.58 -25.18
CA GLY A 152 22.43 12.66 -26.09
C GLY A 152 23.17 13.80 -25.38
N ALA A 153 22.82 14.09 -24.12
CA ALA A 153 23.44 15.16 -23.35
C ALA A 153 24.91 14.88 -22.96
N THR A 154 25.34 13.62 -22.98
CA THR A 154 26.69 13.24 -22.54
C THR A 154 27.78 13.42 -23.59
N LYS A 155 27.45 13.70 -24.86
CA LYS A 155 28.49 13.92 -25.90
C LYS A 155 29.29 15.22 -25.74
N ASN A 156 28.79 16.20 -24.98
CA ASN A 156 29.46 17.50 -24.81
C ASN A 156 29.97 17.80 -23.39
N ALA A 157 29.79 16.89 -22.43
CA ALA A 157 30.17 17.11 -21.03
C ALA A 157 31.30 16.16 -20.60
N ARG A 158 32.52 16.44 -21.08
CA ARG A 158 33.75 15.85 -20.55
C ARG A 158 34.18 16.62 -19.30
N VAL A 159 33.60 16.29 -18.15
CA VAL A 159 34.14 16.74 -16.85
C VAL A 159 34.08 15.58 -15.86
N GLU A 160 35.27 15.26 -15.37
CA GLU A 160 35.58 14.21 -14.41
C GLU A 160 34.92 14.52 -13.06
N THR A 161 34.01 13.68 -12.57
CA THR A 161 33.67 13.67 -11.14
C THR A 161 33.17 12.29 -10.69
N ASN A 162 33.97 11.64 -9.85
CA ASN A 162 33.82 10.27 -9.33
C ASN A 162 32.79 10.16 -8.20
N GLN A 163 31.54 10.60 -8.42
CA GLN A 163 30.45 10.30 -7.49
C GLN A 163 29.30 9.65 -8.23
N SER A 164 29.12 8.36 -7.95
CA SER A 164 28.00 7.50 -8.34
C SER A 164 26.69 8.00 -7.73
N THR A 165 26.32 9.24 -8.04
CA THR A 165 24.98 9.74 -7.79
C THR A 165 24.13 9.03 -8.81
N THR A 166 23.32 8.06 -8.38
CA THR A 166 22.26 7.46 -9.20
C THR A 166 21.35 8.59 -9.67
N VAL A 167 21.71 9.20 -10.80
CA VAL A 167 20.87 10.14 -11.53
C VAL A 167 19.54 9.40 -11.71
N ALA A 168 18.44 10.06 -11.37
CA ALA A 168 17.09 9.51 -11.49
C ALA A 168 16.82 9.17 -12.97
N GLY A 169 17.32 8.01 -13.39
CA GLY A 169 17.40 7.59 -14.77
C GLY A 169 16.06 7.13 -15.27
N ALA A 170 15.81 7.32 -16.56
CA ALA A 170 14.72 6.65 -17.26
C ALA A 170 14.96 5.12 -17.18
N TYR A 171 14.29 4.46 -16.24
CA TYR A 171 14.23 3.00 -16.18
C TYR A 171 13.24 2.49 -17.22
N PRO A 172 13.56 1.39 -17.93
CA PRO A 172 12.59 0.76 -18.82
C PRO A 172 11.33 0.36 -18.05
N PRO A 173 10.13 0.53 -18.63
CA PRO A 173 8.89 0.07 -18.04
C PRO A 173 8.98 -1.40 -17.63
N SER A 174 8.68 -1.66 -16.35
CA SER A 174 8.86 -2.98 -15.76
C SER A 174 7.76 -3.30 -14.76
N LEU A 175 7.36 -4.56 -14.67
CA LEU A 175 6.41 -5.07 -13.69
C LEU A 175 7.11 -5.92 -12.64
N TYR A 176 6.84 -5.61 -11.37
CA TYR A 176 7.33 -6.36 -10.22
C TYR A 176 6.19 -7.16 -9.60
N TRP A 177 6.35 -8.47 -9.44
CA TRP A 177 5.31 -9.41 -9.03
C TRP A 177 5.60 -10.05 -7.67
N GLU A 178 4.65 -10.00 -6.73
CA GLU A 178 4.76 -10.72 -5.44
C GLU A 178 4.84 -12.24 -5.66
N ARG A 179 4.06 -12.74 -6.62
CA ARG A 179 3.93 -14.16 -6.98
C ARG A 179 3.91 -14.30 -8.49
N ASP A 180 4.57 -15.32 -9.02
CA ASP A 180 4.63 -15.53 -10.47
C ASP A 180 3.28 -16.03 -11.02
N GLU A 181 2.50 -16.69 -10.18
CA GLU A 181 1.15 -17.18 -10.49
C GLU A 181 0.19 -16.03 -10.85
N PHE A 182 0.44 -14.81 -10.38
CA PHE A 182 -0.34 -13.64 -10.80
C PHE A 182 -0.05 -13.25 -12.26
N ARG A 183 1.19 -13.44 -12.73
CA ARG A 183 1.60 -13.15 -14.11
C ARG A 183 1.02 -14.16 -15.09
N THR A 184 0.95 -15.43 -14.69
CA THR A 184 0.49 -16.53 -15.57
C THR A 184 -0.99 -16.45 -15.90
N VAL A 185 -1.80 -15.75 -15.11
CA VAL A 185 -3.25 -15.53 -15.38
C VAL A 185 -3.51 -14.96 -16.78
N VAL A 186 -2.60 -14.13 -17.28
CA VAL A 186 -2.73 -13.52 -18.61
C VAL A 186 -2.71 -14.58 -19.71
N ALA A 187 -1.85 -15.59 -19.57
CA ALA A 187 -1.75 -16.69 -20.52
C ALA A 187 -3.01 -17.57 -20.50
N GLU A 188 -3.66 -17.76 -19.34
CA GLU A 188 -4.93 -18.48 -19.23
C GLU A 188 -6.05 -17.85 -20.06
N ARG A 189 -5.99 -16.53 -20.29
CA ARG A 189 -6.95 -15.78 -21.13
C ARG A 189 -6.50 -15.60 -22.58
N GLN A 190 -5.45 -16.30 -23.01
CA GLN A 190 -4.87 -16.15 -24.36
C GLN A 190 -4.41 -14.71 -24.66
N LEU A 191 -4.06 -13.96 -23.62
CA LEU A 191 -3.45 -12.64 -23.73
C LEU A 191 -1.92 -12.80 -23.67
N PHE A 192 -1.22 -11.82 -24.24
CA PHE A 192 0.23 -11.76 -24.21
C PHE A 192 0.68 -10.43 -23.64
N TRP A 193 1.71 -10.48 -22.78
CA TRP A 193 2.35 -9.26 -22.30
C TRP A 193 3.11 -8.57 -23.45
N PRO A 194 3.18 -7.23 -23.50
CA PRO A 194 3.96 -6.54 -24.51
C PRO A 194 5.45 -6.91 -24.44
N ASP A 195 6.08 -7.18 -25.59
CA ASP A 195 7.49 -7.63 -25.68
C ASP A 195 8.51 -6.65 -25.08
N TRP A 196 8.17 -5.37 -25.02
CA TRP A 196 9.02 -4.31 -24.45
C TRP A 196 8.97 -4.26 -22.92
N MET A 197 8.09 -5.03 -22.28
CA MET A 197 7.90 -5.01 -20.84
C MET A 197 8.73 -6.09 -20.14
N SER A 198 9.53 -5.67 -19.16
CA SER A 198 10.30 -6.60 -18.32
C SER A 198 9.52 -7.00 -17.07
N HIS A 199 9.71 -8.24 -16.61
CA HIS A 199 9.05 -8.78 -15.42
C HIS A 199 10.09 -9.19 -14.38
N TYR A 200 9.88 -8.77 -13.13
CA TYR A 200 10.79 -9.05 -12.01
C TYR A 200 10.01 -9.55 -10.79
N LYS A 201 10.70 -10.22 -9.88
CA LYS A 201 10.14 -10.60 -8.58
C LYS A 201 10.10 -9.39 -7.65
N LEU A 202 8.94 -9.14 -7.04
CA LEU A 202 8.76 -8.11 -6.03
C LEU A 202 9.22 -8.64 -4.67
N LEU A 203 10.29 -8.06 -4.14
CA LEU A 203 10.79 -8.37 -2.82
C LEU A 203 10.10 -7.47 -1.78
N LEU A 204 9.54 -8.07 -0.73
CA LEU A 204 8.78 -7.35 0.30
C LEU A 204 9.41 -7.55 1.69
N LYS A 205 9.82 -6.46 2.35
CA LYS A 205 10.25 -6.45 3.74
C LYS A 205 9.04 -6.67 4.63
N ARG A 206 9.08 -7.72 5.46
CA ARG A 206 7.96 -8.14 6.33
C ARG A 206 6.65 -8.37 5.56
N GLY A 207 6.76 -8.79 4.29
CA GLY A 207 5.60 -9.05 3.42
C GLY A 207 4.78 -7.81 3.06
N ARG A 208 5.32 -6.59 3.24
CA ARG A 208 4.56 -5.35 2.99
C ARG A 208 5.32 -4.32 2.17
N PHE A 209 6.55 -3.99 2.57
CA PHE A 209 7.27 -2.86 1.99
C PHE A 209 8.19 -3.31 0.85
N PRO A 210 8.03 -2.77 -0.38
CA PRO A 210 8.95 -3.04 -1.48
C PRO A 210 10.41 -2.80 -1.09
N ILE A 211 11.28 -3.74 -1.47
CA ILE A 211 12.73 -3.64 -1.36
C ILE A 211 13.28 -3.45 -2.79
N ASP A 212 14.26 -2.57 -2.95
CA ASP A 212 14.99 -2.33 -4.21
C ASP A 212 14.11 -1.92 -5.40
N LEU A 213 12.94 -1.34 -5.15
CA LEU A 213 12.04 -0.89 -6.20
C LEU A 213 12.48 0.48 -6.76
N PRO A 214 12.68 0.63 -8.09
CA PRO A 214 13.07 1.90 -8.68
C PRO A 214 12.09 3.04 -8.35
N GLY A 215 12.64 4.16 -7.88
CA GLY A 215 11.85 5.33 -7.49
C GLY A 215 11.08 5.21 -6.18
N TYR A 216 11.22 4.10 -5.45
CA TYR A 216 10.65 3.93 -4.12
C TYR A 216 11.69 4.24 -3.04
N ASP A 217 11.43 5.28 -2.26
CA ASP A 217 12.28 5.66 -1.13
C ASP A 217 11.73 5.04 0.16
N SER A 218 12.36 3.94 0.59
CA SER A 218 11.95 3.23 1.79
C SER A 218 12.20 4.04 3.07
N ARG A 219 13.20 4.95 3.09
CA ARG A 219 13.54 5.75 4.27
C ARG A 219 12.42 6.74 4.61
N ARG A 220 11.91 7.44 3.59
CA ARG A 220 10.78 8.37 3.75
C ARG A 220 9.52 7.74 4.36
N LEU A 221 9.32 6.45 4.16
CA LEU A 221 8.19 5.74 4.74
C LEU A 221 8.46 5.35 6.19
N VAL A 222 9.65 4.86 6.51
CA VAL A 222 10.03 4.54 7.89
C VAL A 222 9.90 5.78 8.76
N ASP A 223 10.48 6.90 8.34
CA ASP A 223 10.43 8.17 9.09
C ASP A 223 8.97 8.59 9.39
N LYS A 224 8.10 8.50 8.37
CA LYS A 224 6.69 8.86 8.52
C LYS A 224 5.94 7.97 9.52
N TYR A 225 6.32 6.69 9.65
CA TYR A 225 5.68 5.77 10.58
C TYR A 225 6.32 5.78 11.97
N GLU A 226 7.59 6.19 12.09
CA GLU A 226 8.26 6.40 13.37
C GLU A 226 7.80 7.69 14.06
N GLU A 227 7.49 8.75 13.29
CA GLU A 227 7.02 10.02 13.83
C GLU A 227 5.60 9.94 14.43
N ASP A 228 4.73 9.05 13.93
CA ASP A 228 3.37 8.88 14.43
C ASP A 228 3.00 7.38 14.58
N PRO A 229 3.54 6.69 15.61
CA PRO A 229 3.29 5.27 15.83
C PRO A 229 1.81 4.95 16.09
N THR A 230 1.00 5.97 16.37
CA THR A 230 -0.45 5.87 16.54
C THR A 230 -1.18 5.45 15.25
N ASP A 231 -0.60 5.73 14.07
CA ASP A 231 -1.18 5.35 12.77
C ASP A 231 -0.87 3.89 12.38
N LEU A 232 0.23 3.33 12.90
CA LEU A 232 0.65 1.95 12.63
C LEU A 232 -0.29 0.90 13.23
N MET A 233 -1.01 1.24 14.30
CA MET A 233 -1.80 0.28 15.07
C MET A 233 -3.30 0.39 14.82
N GLY A 234 -3.83 1.47 14.22
CA GLY A 234 -5.27 1.68 14.05
C GLY A 234 -6.09 1.73 15.36
N PHE A 235 -5.50 1.31 16.47
CA PHE A 235 -5.94 1.54 17.82
C PHE A 235 -5.65 2.99 18.13
N LYS A 236 -6.64 3.85 17.85
CA LYS A 236 -6.89 5.01 18.70
C LYS A 236 -7.16 4.49 20.12
N SER A 237 -6.12 4.07 20.83
CA SER A 237 -6.19 3.75 22.24
C SER A 237 -6.42 5.07 22.95
N ARG A 238 -7.70 5.48 23.01
CA ARG A 238 -8.17 6.51 23.94
C ARG A 238 -7.75 6.18 25.38
N ARG A 239 -7.39 4.92 25.68
CA ARG A 239 -6.76 4.49 26.92
C ARG A 239 -5.36 5.07 27.11
N PHE A 240 -4.47 5.01 26.12
CA PHE A 240 -3.08 5.44 26.33
C PHE A 240 -2.96 6.96 26.56
N LYS A 241 -3.72 7.78 25.83
CA LYS A 241 -3.80 9.24 26.11
C LYS A 241 -4.47 9.59 27.44
N ARG A 242 -5.34 8.72 27.99
CA ARG A 242 -5.89 8.89 29.35
C ARG A 242 -4.89 8.48 30.42
N GLU A 243 -4.04 7.49 30.16
CA GLU A 243 -3.04 7.03 31.12
C GLU A 243 -1.87 8.01 31.26
N VAL A 244 -1.38 8.58 30.14
CA VAL A 244 -0.35 9.63 30.17
C VAL A 244 -0.87 10.90 30.86
N ARG A 245 -2.12 11.32 30.59
CA ARG A 245 -2.75 12.43 31.35
C ARG A 245 -2.97 12.12 32.83
N ARG A 246 -3.16 10.86 33.20
CA ARG A 246 -3.28 10.45 34.61
C ARG A 246 -1.95 10.50 35.34
N GLN A 247 -0.85 10.15 34.67
CA GLN A 247 0.48 10.26 35.25
C GLN A 247 0.91 11.73 35.43
N ASP A 248 0.65 12.60 34.47
CA ASP A 248 0.95 14.04 34.60
C ASP A 248 0.09 14.75 35.66
N SER A 249 -1.13 14.25 35.92
CA SER A 249 -1.99 14.79 36.98
C SER A 249 -1.59 14.39 38.41
N LYS A 250 -0.69 13.41 38.58
CA LYS A 250 -0.25 12.96 39.90
C LYS A 250 0.98 13.70 40.45
N THR A 251 1.66 14.49 39.62
CA THR A 251 2.88 15.25 40.01
C THR A 251 2.70 16.77 40.00
N LEU A 252 1.53 17.29 39.61
CA LEU A 252 1.26 18.72 39.72
C LEU A 252 0.64 19.02 41.09
N ALA A 253 1.50 19.49 42.00
CA ALA A 253 1.09 20.16 43.23
C ALA A 253 0.06 21.26 42.90
N ALA A 254 -0.96 21.39 43.75
CA ALA A 254 -2.02 22.37 43.58
C ALA A 254 -1.40 23.78 43.36
N PRO A 255 -1.79 24.51 42.31
CA PRO A 255 -1.31 25.88 42.11
C PRO A 255 -1.78 26.73 43.30
N SER A 256 -0.86 27.48 43.91
CA SER A 256 -1.16 28.37 45.04
C SER A 256 -2.22 29.41 44.64
N GLU A 257 -3.07 29.80 45.59
CA GLU A 257 -4.18 30.75 45.36
C GLU A 257 -3.73 32.07 44.73
N GLU A 258 -2.48 32.49 44.93
CA GLU A 258 -1.90 33.69 44.33
C GLU A 258 -1.83 33.60 42.80
N MET A 259 -1.52 32.43 42.25
CA MET A 259 -1.46 32.21 40.80
C MET A 259 -2.84 32.28 40.14
N ILE A 260 -3.89 31.88 40.89
CA ILE A 260 -5.29 31.95 40.42
C ILE A 260 -5.78 33.40 40.39
N ARG A 261 -5.34 34.26 41.32
CA ARG A 261 -5.69 35.70 41.33
C ARG A 261 -5.04 36.45 40.18
N ALA A 262 -3.76 36.20 39.88
CA ALA A 262 -3.05 36.86 38.78
C ALA A 262 -3.67 36.57 37.39
N SER A 263 -4.18 35.36 37.19
CA SER A 263 -4.77 34.95 35.90
C SER A 263 -6.17 35.54 35.62
N ARG A 264 -6.88 36.01 36.67
CA ARG A 264 -8.18 36.69 36.49
C ARG A 264 -8.04 38.13 36.01
N VAL A 265 -6.98 38.84 36.42
CA VAL A 265 -6.74 40.24 36.03
C VAL A 265 -6.41 40.37 34.55
N THR A 266 -5.65 39.42 33.99
CA THR A 266 -5.22 39.46 32.56
C THR A 266 -6.35 39.12 31.58
N LYS A 267 -7.37 38.36 31.98
CA LYS A 267 -8.50 38.01 31.11
C LYS A 267 -9.52 39.14 30.92
N MET A 268 -9.63 40.09 31.87
CA MET A 268 -10.53 41.24 31.69
C MET A 268 -9.96 42.28 30.72
N SER A 269 -8.65 42.49 30.69
CA SER A 269 -8.01 43.45 29.77
C SER A 269 -8.19 43.09 28.28
N LYS A 270 -8.21 41.79 27.93
CA LYS A 270 -8.39 41.35 26.54
C LYS A 270 -9.83 41.42 26.01
N ARG A 271 -10.84 41.60 26.87
CA ARG A 271 -12.23 41.75 26.42
C ARG A 271 -12.60 43.19 26.03
N MET A 272 -11.90 44.20 26.54
CA MET A 272 -12.22 45.60 26.22
C MET A 272 -11.65 46.10 24.88
N ASN A 273 -10.76 45.33 24.23
CA ASN A 273 -10.07 45.79 23.01
C ASN A 273 -10.68 45.26 21.70
N LYS A 274 -11.92 44.73 21.73
CA LYS A 274 -12.60 44.18 20.54
C LYS A 274 -13.80 44.98 20.05
N ASP A 275 -14.28 45.98 20.80
CA ASP A 275 -15.51 46.73 20.45
C ASP A 275 -15.26 48.05 19.71
N TRP A 276 -14.03 48.34 19.26
CA TRP A 276 -13.67 49.62 18.62
C TRP A 276 -13.35 49.53 17.11
N ILE A 277 -13.59 48.39 16.46
CA ILE A 277 -13.33 48.23 15.03
C ILE A 277 -14.60 47.76 14.37
N TYR A 278 -15.57 48.66 14.11
CA TYR A 278 -16.54 48.60 13.00
C TYR A 278 -17.43 49.86 13.04
N ARG A 279 -16.90 50.99 12.58
CA ARG A 279 -17.66 52.13 12.02
C ARG A 279 -16.77 52.87 11.02
N VAL A 280 -16.77 52.43 9.77
CA VAL A 280 -16.68 53.25 8.54
C VAL A 280 -17.37 52.46 7.44
#